data_AF-A0A2I0PNM0-F1
#
_entry.id   AF-A0A2I0PNM0-F1
#
_cell.length_a   1.000
_cell.length_b   1.000
_cell.length_c   1.000
_cell.angle_alpha   90.00
_cell.angle_beta   90.00
_cell.angle_gamma   90.00
#
_symmetry.space_group_name_H-M   'P 1'
#
loop_
_entity.id
_entity.type
_entity.pdbx_description
1 polymer ?
#
loop_
_entity_poly.entity_id
_entity_poly.type
_entity_poly.pdbx_seq_one_letter_code
_entity_poly.pdbx_strand_id
1 'polypeptide(L)'
;MSQMENKKKTGREKRGEINKLDSTPYLDYSTNQLIEMLESHEAQKRTIAATILRDKREKEAIESLAYALKIEKALYSRIAISEALGEMGESAVVPVADLLGQIGSNQETELPKKYFNKKSYPLVRDMAARTLVKIGKPATPYLIEILESEQDIFIKQQAIDTLGAIAAKTGDYRSLKPIINCFDNIVGINQEDINSDENLDKVTLWKIIRSLSAFKNSKEAVKCLILVLNSYSDSPLQWESARSLGQIGVSSPEVLEILSKMEESNNVEIKKAAKNAIISLEKDL
;
A
#
# COMPACT_ATOMS: atom_id res chain seq x y z
N MET A 1 26.22 24.32 21.09
CA MET A 1 25.46 23.08 20.85
C MET A 1 25.90 22.04 21.86
N SER A 2 24.96 21.42 22.57
CA SER A 2 25.24 20.40 23.59
C SER A 2 25.79 19.10 22.96
N GLN A 3 26.52 18.28 23.71
CA GLN A 3 27.02 16.98 23.22
C GLN A 3 25.88 16.05 22.74
N MET A 4 24.69 16.20 23.33
CA MET A 4 23.50 15.44 22.95
C MET A 4 22.92 15.90 21.60
N GLU A 5 22.94 17.21 21.33
CA GLU A 5 22.58 17.79 20.03
C GLU A 5 23.55 17.36 18.94
N ASN A 6 24.86 17.34 19.21
CA ASN A 6 25.87 16.87 18.26
C ASN A 6 25.73 15.39 17.92
N LYS A 7 25.43 14.53 18.91
CA LYS A 7 25.15 13.10 18.66
C LYS A 7 23.85 12.88 17.87
N LYS A 8 22.81 13.66 18.16
CA LYS A 8 21.53 13.59 17.41
C LYS A 8 21.72 14.07 15.95
N LYS A 9 22.50 15.12 15.74
CA LYS A 9 22.82 15.66 14.41
C LYS A 9 23.59 14.62 13.57
N THR A 10 24.66 14.06 14.11
CA THR A 10 25.45 13.03 13.43
C THR A 10 24.66 11.75 13.13
N GLY A 11 23.69 11.38 13.99
CA GLY A 11 22.78 10.26 13.72
C GLY A 11 21.76 10.53 12.59
N ARG A 12 21.39 11.79 12.35
CA ARG A 12 20.50 12.18 11.23
C ARG A 12 21.26 12.26 9.91
N GLU A 13 22.47 12.81 9.94
CA GLU A 13 23.37 12.87 8.78
C GLU A 13 23.69 11.45 8.26
N LYS A 14 23.98 10.49 9.15
CA LYS A 14 24.18 9.08 8.78
C LYS A 14 22.95 8.42 8.13
N ARG A 15 21.75 8.92 8.41
CA ARG A 15 20.50 8.45 7.78
C ARG A 15 20.21 9.17 6.46
N GLY A 16 21.08 10.09 6.03
CA GLY A 16 20.97 10.86 4.79
C GLY A 16 20.19 12.16 4.93
N GLU A 17 19.93 12.66 6.14
CA GLU A 17 19.22 13.93 6.29
C GLU A 17 20.05 15.08 5.70
N ILE A 18 19.42 15.92 4.88
CA ILE A 18 20.06 17.09 4.27
C ILE A 18 19.20 18.34 4.51
N ASN A 19 19.85 19.48 4.52
CA ASN A 19 19.21 20.79 4.42
C ASN A 19 19.26 21.30 2.96
N LYS A 20 18.44 22.30 2.64
CA LYS A 20 18.37 22.86 1.28
C LYS A 20 19.72 23.36 0.76
N LEU A 21 20.55 23.95 1.64
CA LEU A 21 21.86 24.48 1.25
C LEU A 21 22.89 23.40 0.90
N ASP A 22 22.73 22.16 1.41
CA ASP A 22 23.67 21.07 1.17
C ASP A 22 23.71 20.63 -0.30
N SER A 23 22.63 20.91 -1.06
CA SER A 23 22.54 20.59 -2.49
C SER A 23 23.23 21.62 -3.38
N THR A 24 23.49 22.83 -2.89
CA THR A 24 24.04 23.96 -3.66
C THR A 24 25.31 23.62 -4.44
N PRO A 25 26.31 22.92 -3.85
CA PRO A 25 27.57 22.61 -4.55
C PRO A 25 27.40 21.65 -5.74
N TYR A 26 26.24 20.99 -5.85
CA TYR A 26 26.01 19.90 -6.79
C TYR A 26 24.97 20.25 -7.86
N LEU A 27 24.42 21.47 -7.86
CA LEU A 27 23.35 21.86 -8.80
C LEU A 27 23.79 21.80 -10.27
N ASP A 28 25.06 22.10 -10.54
CA ASP A 28 25.63 22.09 -11.90
C ASP A 28 26.12 20.70 -12.35
N TYR A 29 26.00 19.67 -11.51
CA TYR A 29 26.38 18.31 -11.90
C TYR A 29 25.51 17.83 -13.06
N SER A 30 26.15 17.19 -14.03
CA SER A 30 25.48 16.47 -15.12
C SER A 30 24.71 15.26 -14.58
N THR A 31 23.75 14.76 -15.37
CA THR A 31 22.95 13.58 -15.05
C THR A 31 23.83 12.38 -14.71
N ASN A 32 24.91 12.15 -15.46
CA ASN A 32 25.85 11.05 -15.21
C ASN A 32 26.60 11.21 -13.88
N GLN A 33 27.04 12.42 -13.53
CA GLN A 33 27.70 12.67 -12.24
C GLN A 33 26.72 12.48 -11.08
N LEU A 34 25.46 12.85 -11.24
CA LEU A 34 24.42 12.62 -10.25
C LEU A 34 24.09 11.12 -10.11
N ILE A 35 24.05 10.37 -11.22
CA ILE A 35 23.88 8.91 -11.22
C ILE A 35 25.04 8.24 -10.47
N GLU A 36 26.30 8.60 -10.75
CA GLU A 36 27.45 8.09 -9.99
C GLU A 36 27.34 8.44 -8.50
N MET A 37 26.86 9.63 -8.18
CA MET A 37 26.67 10.09 -6.80
C MET A 37 25.57 9.34 -6.04
N LEU A 38 24.63 8.66 -6.72
CA LEU A 38 23.68 7.72 -6.10
C LEU A 38 24.37 6.49 -5.52
N GLU A 39 25.60 6.17 -5.92
CA GLU A 39 26.37 5.03 -5.41
C GLU A 39 27.35 5.42 -4.28
N SER A 40 27.39 6.70 -3.92
CA SER A 40 28.28 7.21 -2.89
C SER A 40 28.13 6.45 -1.57
N HIS A 41 29.24 6.22 -0.84
CA HIS A 41 29.20 5.70 0.53
C HIS A 41 28.48 6.65 1.51
N GLU A 42 28.39 7.94 1.18
CA GLU A 42 27.74 8.96 2.01
C GLU A 42 26.23 9.07 1.70
N ALA A 43 25.39 8.73 2.68
CA ALA A 43 23.93 8.80 2.53
C ALA A 43 23.42 10.21 2.16
N GLN A 44 24.06 11.27 2.66
CA GLN A 44 23.69 12.64 2.31
C GLN A 44 23.92 12.93 0.81
N LYS A 45 25.02 12.45 0.24
CA LYS A 45 25.30 12.59 -1.20
C LYS A 45 24.26 11.86 -2.04
N ARG A 46 23.89 10.63 -1.67
CA ARG A 46 22.82 9.90 -2.37
C ARG A 46 21.47 10.64 -2.29
N THR A 47 21.17 11.24 -1.14
CA THR A 47 19.95 12.05 -0.94
C THR A 47 19.95 13.31 -1.81
N ILE A 48 21.08 14.02 -1.87
CA ILE A 48 21.26 15.21 -2.74
C ILE A 48 21.10 14.81 -4.21
N ALA A 49 21.78 13.74 -4.63
CA ALA A 49 21.71 13.26 -6.01
C ALA A 49 20.27 12.96 -6.43
N ALA A 50 19.53 12.17 -5.64
CA ALA A 50 18.13 11.88 -5.91
C ALA A 50 17.25 13.15 -5.94
N THR A 51 17.51 14.11 -5.03
CA THR A 51 16.79 15.39 -4.96
C THR A 51 17.01 16.23 -6.22
N ILE A 52 18.25 16.35 -6.69
CA ILE A 52 18.58 17.15 -7.87
C ILE A 52 18.06 16.47 -9.15
N LEU A 53 18.20 15.14 -9.27
CA LEU A 53 17.64 14.37 -10.39
C LEU A 53 16.12 14.56 -10.50
N ARG A 54 15.41 14.52 -9.35
CA ARG A 54 13.98 14.84 -9.27
C ARG A 54 13.68 16.25 -9.75
N ASP A 55 14.37 17.25 -9.20
CA ASP A 55 14.09 18.67 -9.47
C ASP A 55 14.35 19.02 -10.94
N LYS A 56 15.34 18.36 -11.57
CA LYS A 56 15.63 18.46 -13.00
C LYS A 56 14.75 17.57 -13.90
N ARG A 57 13.98 16.63 -13.32
CA ARG A 57 13.15 15.63 -14.03
C ARG A 57 13.95 14.77 -15.02
N GLU A 58 15.15 14.36 -14.63
CA GLU A 58 16.07 13.54 -15.43
C GLU A 58 15.53 12.10 -15.57
N LYS A 59 14.84 11.83 -16.68
CA LYS A 59 14.23 10.51 -16.93
C LYS A 59 15.26 9.43 -17.24
N GLU A 60 16.40 9.83 -17.78
CA GLU A 60 17.56 8.98 -18.06
C GLU A 60 18.09 8.30 -16.79
N ALA A 61 17.82 8.87 -15.61
CA ALA A 61 18.24 8.31 -14.33
C ALA A 61 17.24 7.32 -13.70
N ILE A 62 16.09 7.04 -14.34
CA ILE A 62 15.03 6.19 -13.74
C ILE A 62 15.56 4.81 -13.35
N GLU A 63 16.30 4.14 -14.24
CA GLU A 63 16.85 2.80 -13.95
C GLU A 63 17.85 2.84 -12.79
N SER A 64 18.75 3.83 -12.78
CA SER A 64 19.71 4.02 -11.70
C SER A 64 19.04 4.35 -10.36
N LEU A 65 17.97 5.16 -10.38
CA LEU A 65 17.16 5.46 -9.21
C LEU A 65 16.41 4.22 -8.72
N ALA A 66 15.84 3.40 -9.61
CA ALA A 66 15.16 2.16 -9.25
C ALA A 66 16.13 1.16 -8.61
N TYR A 67 17.31 0.97 -9.20
CA TYR A 67 18.38 0.18 -8.62
C TYR A 67 18.81 0.70 -7.24
N ALA A 68 19.04 2.01 -7.12
CA ALA A 68 19.40 2.64 -5.84
C ALA A 68 18.30 2.44 -4.79
N LEU A 69 17.01 2.55 -5.16
CA LEU A 69 15.89 2.35 -4.25
C LEU A 69 15.88 0.92 -3.67
N LYS A 70 16.17 -0.08 -4.51
CA LYS A 70 16.20 -1.51 -4.13
C LYS A 70 17.19 -1.79 -3.01
N ILE A 71 18.38 -1.18 -3.08
CA ILE A 71 19.50 -1.48 -2.17
C ILE A 71 19.66 -0.48 -1.03
N GLU A 72 19.01 0.69 -1.10
CA GLU A 72 19.20 1.78 -0.14
C GLU A 72 18.79 1.41 1.28
N LYS A 73 19.65 1.67 2.27
CA LYS A 73 19.45 1.39 3.69
C LYS A 73 19.16 2.64 4.53
N ALA A 74 19.62 3.81 4.08
CA ALA A 74 19.45 5.07 4.77
C ALA A 74 18.04 5.64 4.54
N LEU A 75 17.37 6.01 5.64
CA LEU A 75 15.96 6.40 5.64
C LEU A 75 15.66 7.57 4.70
N TYR A 76 16.40 8.68 4.83
CA TYR A 76 16.12 9.89 4.07
C TYR A 76 16.50 9.73 2.60
N SER A 77 17.59 9.01 2.32
CA SER A 77 17.99 8.67 0.94
C SER A 77 16.93 7.83 0.26
N ARG A 78 16.39 6.80 0.93
CA ARG A 78 15.33 5.94 0.38
C ARG A 78 14.06 6.75 0.08
N ILE A 79 13.70 7.68 0.96
CA ILE A 79 12.55 8.57 0.75
C ILE A 79 12.81 9.49 -0.45
N ALA A 80 13.98 10.13 -0.55
CA ALA A 80 14.30 11.02 -1.66
C ALA A 80 14.32 10.29 -3.01
N ILE A 81 14.86 9.06 -3.07
CA ILE A 81 14.85 8.24 -4.28
C ILE A 81 13.42 7.85 -4.68
N SER A 82 12.60 7.40 -3.72
CA SER A 82 11.18 7.10 -3.94
C SER A 82 10.41 8.34 -4.42
N GLU A 83 10.69 9.51 -3.83
CA GLU A 83 10.09 10.77 -4.26
C GLU A 83 10.49 11.14 -5.68
N ALA A 84 11.76 10.97 -6.04
CA ALA A 84 12.28 11.21 -7.37
C ALA A 84 11.55 10.36 -8.41
N LEU A 85 11.54 9.04 -8.22
CA LEU A 85 10.83 8.10 -9.08
C LEU A 85 9.34 8.44 -9.21
N GLY A 86 8.68 8.81 -8.11
CA GLY A 86 7.29 9.20 -8.13
C GLY A 86 7.00 10.48 -8.94
N GLU A 87 7.94 11.45 -8.98
CA GLU A 87 7.81 12.66 -9.81
C GLU A 87 8.14 12.42 -11.29
N MET A 88 8.81 11.32 -11.64
CA MET A 88 9.05 10.91 -13.03
C MET A 88 7.78 10.43 -13.74
N GLY A 89 6.76 10.07 -12.95
CA GLY A 89 5.43 9.70 -13.45
C GLY A 89 5.43 8.35 -14.16
N GLU A 90 4.66 8.25 -15.25
CA GLU A 90 4.43 7.00 -15.98
C GLU A 90 5.71 6.29 -16.44
N SER A 91 6.75 7.05 -16.81
CA SER A 91 8.04 6.49 -17.23
C SER A 91 8.74 5.65 -16.15
N ALA A 92 8.40 5.86 -14.87
CA ALA A 92 8.95 5.08 -13.75
C ALA A 92 8.07 3.89 -13.34
N VAL A 93 6.90 3.67 -13.97
CA VAL A 93 5.96 2.63 -13.54
C VAL A 93 6.58 1.25 -13.64
N VAL A 94 7.10 0.87 -14.82
CA VAL A 94 7.66 -0.49 -15.03
C VAL A 94 8.86 -0.75 -14.11
N PRO A 95 9.89 0.12 -14.07
CA PRO A 95 11.06 -0.13 -13.22
C PRO A 95 10.74 -0.18 -11.72
N VAL A 96 9.72 0.57 -11.27
CA VAL A 96 9.28 0.53 -9.87
C VAL A 96 8.40 -0.70 -9.60
N ALA A 97 7.53 -1.08 -10.53
CA ALA A 97 6.67 -2.26 -10.39
C ALA A 97 7.50 -3.55 -10.28
N ASP A 98 8.61 -3.64 -11.00
CA ASP A 98 9.58 -4.74 -10.92
C ASP A 98 10.27 -4.85 -9.54
N LEU A 99 10.09 -3.88 -8.63
CA LEU A 99 10.63 -3.89 -7.27
C LEU A 99 9.60 -4.28 -6.19
N LEU A 100 8.35 -4.54 -6.57
CA LEU A 100 7.30 -4.93 -5.62
C LEU A 100 7.72 -6.15 -4.79
N GLY A 101 7.61 -6.02 -3.47
CA GLY A 101 7.98 -7.09 -2.52
C GLY A 101 9.48 -7.25 -2.30
N GLN A 102 10.34 -6.50 -2.99
CA GLN A 102 11.80 -6.68 -2.92
C GLN A 102 12.51 -5.69 -1.99
N ILE A 103 11.80 -4.67 -1.47
CA ILE A 103 12.40 -3.58 -0.69
C ILE A 103 12.10 -3.72 0.79
N GLY A 104 13.12 -4.10 1.56
CA GLY A 104 13.01 -4.27 3.02
C GLY A 104 12.11 -5.44 3.40
N SER A 105 11.58 -5.42 4.62
CA SER A 105 10.81 -6.54 5.20
C SER A 105 9.62 -6.05 6.05
N ASN A 106 9.05 -4.90 5.70
CA ASN A 106 7.94 -4.28 6.45
C ASN A 106 6.55 -4.77 6.01
N GLN A 107 6.48 -5.45 4.87
CA GLN A 107 5.27 -5.97 4.25
C GLN A 107 4.55 -6.95 5.19
N GLU A 108 3.23 -6.96 5.15
CA GLU A 108 2.42 -7.93 5.90
C GLU A 108 2.58 -9.34 5.30
N THR A 109 3.06 -10.29 6.12
CA THR A 109 3.16 -11.72 5.80
C THR A 109 2.27 -12.60 6.69
N GLU A 110 1.60 -12.00 7.67
CA GLU A 110 0.64 -12.65 8.57
C GLU A 110 -0.58 -11.76 8.78
N LEU A 111 -1.69 -12.37 9.22
CA LEU A 111 -2.90 -11.63 9.56
C LEU A 111 -2.67 -10.71 10.77
N PRO A 112 -3.31 -9.53 10.81
CA PRO A 112 -3.22 -8.65 11.95
C PRO A 112 -3.84 -9.27 13.21
N LYS A 113 -3.19 -9.07 14.35
CA LYS A 113 -3.67 -9.54 15.67
C LYS A 113 -4.57 -8.53 16.38
N LYS A 114 -4.62 -7.27 15.92
CA LYS A 114 -5.38 -6.17 16.54
C LYS A 114 -6.05 -5.24 15.54
N TYR A 115 -7.15 -4.63 15.96
CA TYR A 115 -8.05 -3.88 15.07
C TYR A 115 -7.41 -2.57 14.67
N PHE A 116 -7.55 -2.23 13.39
CA PHE A 116 -7.06 -0.96 12.89
C PHE A 116 -8.10 0.15 13.12
N ASN A 117 -7.75 1.14 13.95
CA ASN A 117 -8.69 2.22 14.34
C ASN A 117 -8.71 3.42 13.41
N LYS A 118 -7.78 3.54 12.45
CA LYS A 118 -7.70 4.77 11.64
C LYS A 118 -8.86 4.81 10.66
N LYS A 119 -9.52 5.96 10.53
CA LYS A 119 -10.63 6.14 9.57
C LYS A 119 -10.14 6.20 8.12
N SER A 120 -8.94 6.72 7.90
CA SER A 120 -8.34 6.82 6.57
C SER A 120 -7.98 5.45 6.01
N TYR A 121 -7.91 5.36 4.67
CA TYR A 121 -7.35 4.19 3.99
C TYR A 121 -5.90 3.96 4.47
N PRO A 122 -5.50 2.70 4.76
CA PRO A 122 -4.19 2.40 5.32
C PRO A 122 -3.06 2.67 4.33
N LEU A 123 -1.92 3.13 4.84
CA LEU A 123 -0.71 3.30 4.04
C LEU A 123 -0.14 1.91 3.67
N VAL A 124 0.22 1.72 2.41
CA VAL A 124 0.90 0.50 1.94
C VAL A 124 2.31 0.41 2.54
N ARG A 125 2.73 -0.79 2.96
CA ARG A 125 4.00 -0.98 3.68
C ARG A 125 5.20 -1.19 2.77
N ASP A 126 4.98 -1.77 1.59
CA ASP A 126 5.99 -1.94 0.56
C ASP A 126 6.43 -0.59 -0.03
N MET A 127 7.74 -0.37 -0.18
CA MET A 127 8.26 0.92 -0.66
C MET A 127 8.02 1.14 -2.16
N ALA A 128 8.08 0.09 -2.97
CA ALA A 128 7.78 0.20 -4.39
C ALA A 128 6.30 0.52 -4.59
N ALA A 129 5.41 -0.17 -3.86
CA ALA A 129 3.99 0.13 -3.80
C ALA A 129 3.72 1.59 -3.42
N ARG A 130 4.38 2.11 -2.38
CA ARG A 130 4.23 3.54 -1.99
C ARG A 130 4.63 4.49 -3.11
N THR A 131 5.67 4.14 -3.86
CA THR A 131 6.16 4.93 -5.01
C THR A 131 5.14 4.89 -6.15
N LEU A 132 4.58 3.72 -6.47
CA LEU A 132 3.52 3.57 -7.47
C LEU A 132 2.23 4.31 -7.08
N VAL A 133 1.84 4.30 -5.80
CA VAL A 133 0.72 5.12 -5.29
C VAL A 133 1.00 6.62 -5.46
N LYS A 134 2.27 7.04 -5.38
CA LYS A 134 2.67 8.43 -5.66
C LYS A 134 2.43 8.76 -7.14
N ILE A 135 2.84 7.86 -8.06
CA ILE A 135 2.59 7.98 -9.51
C ILE A 135 1.08 7.99 -9.82
N GLY A 136 0.30 7.13 -9.18
CA GLY A 136 -1.17 7.12 -9.28
C GLY A 136 -1.71 6.35 -10.48
N LYS A 137 -2.73 6.91 -11.15
CA LYS A 137 -3.51 6.24 -12.22
C LYS A 137 -2.69 5.59 -13.34
N PRO A 138 -1.54 6.13 -13.77
CA PRO A 138 -0.71 5.46 -14.79
C PRO A 138 -0.20 4.08 -14.36
N ALA A 139 -0.06 3.81 -13.06
CA ALA A 139 0.39 2.51 -12.57
C ALA A 139 -0.70 1.42 -12.61
N THR A 140 -1.99 1.81 -12.63
CA THR A 140 -3.12 0.87 -12.57
C THR A 140 -3.12 -0.23 -13.63
N PRO A 141 -2.96 0.04 -14.95
CA PRO A 141 -2.95 -1.03 -15.96
C PRO A 141 -1.83 -2.05 -15.72
N TYR A 142 -0.61 -1.60 -15.46
CA TYR A 142 0.54 -2.48 -15.20
C TYR A 142 0.34 -3.34 -13.93
N LEU A 143 -0.28 -2.78 -12.89
CA LEU A 143 -0.59 -3.53 -11.67
C LEU A 143 -1.69 -4.58 -11.89
N ILE A 144 -2.64 -4.32 -12.80
CA ILE A 144 -3.64 -5.31 -13.22
C ILE A 144 -2.95 -6.45 -13.97
N GLU A 145 -2.03 -6.15 -14.89
CA GLU A 145 -1.25 -7.17 -15.60
C GLU A 145 -0.45 -8.05 -14.62
N ILE A 146 0.19 -7.47 -13.59
CA ILE A 146 0.85 -8.23 -12.53
C ILE A 146 -0.13 -9.15 -11.81
N LEU A 147 -1.32 -8.65 -11.46
CA LEU A 147 -2.35 -9.43 -10.78
C LEU A 147 -2.84 -10.63 -11.62
N GLU A 148 -2.96 -10.44 -12.93
CA GLU A 148 -3.48 -11.43 -13.90
C GLU A 148 -2.42 -12.39 -14.45
N SER A 149 -1.13 -12.11 -14.23
CA SER A 149 -0.01 -12.93 -14.68
C SER A 149 0.31 -14.13 -13.76
N GLU A 150 1.30 -14.94 -14.10
CA GLU A 150 1.83 -16.05 -13.26
C GLU A 150 2.90 -15.59 -12.24
N GLN A 151 2.87 -14.32 -11.83
CA GLN A 151 3.82 -13.78 -10.85
C GLN A 151 3.64 -14.42 -9.46
N ASP A 152 4.72 -14.36 -8.68
CA ASP A 152 4.73 -14.84 -7.30
C ASP A 152 3.61 -14.19 -6.46
N ILE A 153 2.99 -15.00 -5.60
CA ILE A 153 1.84 -14.58 -4.79
C ILE A 153 2.16 -13.37 -3.91
N PHE A 154 3.38 -13.27 -3.38
CA PHE A 154 3.80 -12.15 -2.56
C PHE A 154 3.89 -10.84 -3.36
N ILE A 155 4.28 -10.91 -4.64
CA ILE A 155 4.27 -9.77 -5.56
C ILE A 155 2.82 -9.35 -5.85
N LYS A 156 1.94 -10.30 -6.17
CA LYS A 156 0.52 -10.05 -6.39
C LYS A 156 -0.16 -9.41 -5.17
N GLN A 157 0.18 -9.87 -3.97
CA GLN A 157 -0.26 -9.25 -2.71
C GLN A 157 0.13 -7.78 -2.61
N GLN A 158 1.35 -7.40 -3.03
CA GLN A 158 1.74 -5.98 -3.04
C GLN A 158 1.01 -5.20 -4.14
N ALA A 159 0.74 -5.83 -5.29
CA ALA A 159 -0.06 -5.22 -6.34
C ALA A 159 -1.50 -4.92 -5.88
N ILE A 160 -2.16 -5.85 -5.19
CA ILE A 160 -3.51 -5.66 -4.61
C ILE A 160 -3.57 -4.47 -3.67
N ASP A 161 -2.59 -4.36 -2.77
CA ASP A 161 -2.48 -3.23 -1.84
C ASP A 161 -2.29 -1.90 -2.57
N THR A 162 -1.45 -1.91 -3.60
CA THR A 162 -1.16 -0.74 -4.44
C THR A 162 -2.39 -0.29 -5.20
N LEU A 163 -3.12 -1.22 -5.83
CA LEU A 163 -4.35 -0.96 -6.58
C LEU A 163 -5.43 -0.34 -5.68
N GLY A 164 -5.66 -0.89 -4.49
CA GLY A 164 -6.62 -0.34 -3.54
C GLY A 164 -6.22 1.06 -3.06
N ALA A 165 -4.93 1.28 -2.80
CA ALA A 165 -4.44 2.60 -2.40
C ALA A 165 -4.54 3.64 -3.53
N ILE A 166 -4.29 3.27 -4.79
CA ILE A 166 -4.51 4.14 -5.96
C ILE A 166 -6.00 4.46 -6.10
N ALA A 167 -6.89 3.46 -6.00
CA ALA A 167 -8.33 3.65 -6.05
C ALA A 167 -8.80 4.61 -4.94
N ALA A 168 -8.34 4.42 -3.70
CA ALA A 168 -8.71 5.26 -2.56
C ALA A 168 -8.20 6.71 -2.71
N LYS A 169 -7.00 6.90 -3.28
CA LYS A 169 -6.40 8.23 -3.46
C LYS A 169 -6.98 8.98 -4.65
N THR A 170 -7.35 8.28 -5.73
CA THR A 170 -7.58 8.91 -7.05
C THR A 170 -8.96 8.64 -7.66
N GLY A 171 -9.76 7.75 -7.07
CA GLY A 171 -11.04 7.30 -7.63
C GLY A 171 -10.90 6.45 -8.90
N ASP A 172 -9.71 5.91 -9.16
CA ASP A 172 -9.48 5.03 -10.30
C ASP A 172 -9.95 3.61 -10.01
N TYR A 173 -11.17 3.29 -10.46
CA TYR A 173 -11.83 2.02 -10.16
C TYR A 173 -11.65 0.94 -11.23
N ARG A 174 -10.73 1.13 -12.18
CA ARG A 174 -10.42 0.12 -13.21
C ARG A 174 -10.02 -1.24 -12.62
N SER A 175 -9.44 -1.25 -11.42
CA SER A 175 -9.02 -2.46 -10.71
C SER A 175 -10.12 -3.19 -9.95
N LEU A 176 -11.36 -2.65 -9.86
CA LEU A 176 -12.44 -3.29 -9.11
C LEU A 176 -12.72 -4.71 -9.61
N LYS A 177 -12.90 -4.87 -10.93
CA LYS A 177 -13.24 -6.18 -11.51
C LYS A 177 -12.06 -7.18 -11.41
N PRO A 178 -10.81 -6.80 -11.73
CA PRO A 178 -9.65 -7.67 -11.48
C PRO A 178 -9.50 -8.11 -10.02
N ILE A 179 -9.73 -7.21 -9.05
CA ILE A 179 -9.68 -7.56 -7.62
C ILE A 179 -10.80 -8.53 -7.24
N ILE A 180 -12.03 -8.34 -7.75
CA ILE A 180 -13.13 -9.29 -7.54
C ILE A 180 -12.83 -10.65 -8.18
N ASN A 181 -12.25 -10.69 -9.37
CA ASN A 181 -11.87 -11.98 -9.97
C ASN A 181 -10.81 -12.69 -9.12
N CYS A 182 -9.86 -11.96 -8.53
CA CYS A 182 -8.88 -12.52 -7.60
C CYS A 182 -9.56 -13.03 -6.31
N PHE A 183 -10.57 -12.30 -5.81
CA PHE A 183 -11.40 -12.76 -4.70
C PHE A 183 -12.07 -14.09 -5.03
N ASP A 184 -12.79 -14.16 -6.17
CA ASP A 184 -13.53 -15.33 -6.62
C ASP A 184 -12.63 -16.56 -6.78
N ASN A 185 -11.40 -16.36 -7.28
CA ASN A 185 -10.40 -17.43 -7.41
C ASN A 185 -9.93 -17.96 -6.06
N ILE A 186 -9.85 -17.12 -5.03
CA ILE A 186 -9.40 -17.51 -3.69
C ILE A 186 -10.52 -18.19 -2.92
N VAL A 187 -11.74 -17.67 -2.96
CA VAL A 187 -12.87 -18.25 -2.20
C VAL A 187 -13.43 -19.51 -2.86
N GLY A 188 -13.07 -19.78 -4.11
CA GLY A 188 -13.62 -20.88 -4.89
C GLY A 188 -15.06 -20.58 -5.27
N ILE A 189 -15.33 -20.36 -6.55
CA ILE A 189 -16.70 -20.21 -7.06
C ILE A 189 -17.44 -21.54 -6.78
N ASN A 190 -18.25 -21.57 -5.71
CA ASN A 190 -19.12 -22.67 -5.23
C ASN A 190 -18.56 -23.67 -4.20
N GLN A 191 -18.19 -23.24 -2.97
CA GLN A 191 -18.26 -24.15 -1.81
C GLN A 191 -18.95 -23.49 -0.62
N GLU A 192 -19.99 -24.16 -0.12
CA GLU A 192 -20.85 -23.75 1.00
C GLU A 192 -20.11 -23.69 2.36
N ASP A 193 -18.83 -24.10 2.41
CA ASP A 193 -18.01 -24.06 3.64
C ASP A 193 -16.56 -23.66 3.33
N ILE A 194 -16.30 -22.36 3.21
CA ILE A 194 -14.94 -21.80 3.03
C ILE A 194 -14.07 -21.99 4.31
N ASN A 195 -14.67 -22.40 5.43
CA ASN A 195 -13.97 -22.56 6.72
C ASN A 195 -12.99 -23.74 6.78
N SER A 196 -13.04 -24.70 5.85
CA SER A 196 -12.24 -25.94 5.95
C SER A 196 -10.96 -25.98 5.11
N ASP A 197 -10.68 -24.99 4.26
CA ASP A 197 -9.48 -25.04 3.42
C ASP A 197 -8.23 -24.53 4.16
N GLU A 198 -7.42 -25.47 4.66
CA GLU A 198 -6.11 -25.20 5.26
C GLU A 198 -5.12 -24.55 4.28
N ASN A 199 -5.36 -24.64 2.96
CA ASN A 199 -4.51 -24.07 1.91
C ASN A 199 -4.94 -22.67 1.47
N LEU A 200 -6.04 -22.14 2.03
CA LEU A 200 -6.53 -20.82 1.67
C LEU A 200 -5.51 -19.73 2.01
N ASP A 201 -5.13 -18.91 1.02
CA ASP A 201 -4.28 -17.74 1.24
C ASP A 201 -5.05 -16.61 1.93
N LYS A 202 -5.17 -16.73 3.26
CA LYS A 202 -5.87 -15.77 4.12
C LYS A 202 -5.21 -14.38 4.09
N VAL A 203 -3.91 -14.29 3.85
CA VAL A 203 -3.21 -12.98 3.76
C VAL A 203 -3.64 -12.26 2.50
N THR A 204 -3.67 -12.95 1.35
CA THR A 204 -4.17 -12.36 0.10
C THR A 204 -5.65 -11.99 0.23
N LEU A 205 -6.49 -12.85 0.80
CA LEU A 205 -7.90 -12.52 1.04
C LEU A 205 -8.07 -11.27 1.92
N TRP A 206 -7.31 -11.17 3.02
CA TRP A 206 -7.32 -9.98 3.88
C TRP A 206 -6.93 -8.71 3.12
N LYS A 207 -5.90 -8.78 2.26
CA LYS A 207 -5.49 -7.65 1.42
C LYS A 207 -6.55 -7.27 0.40
N ILE A 208 -7.25 -8.24 -0.20
CA ILE A 208 -8.38 -8.01 -1.10
C ILE A 208 -9.52 -7.30 -0.38
N ILE A 209 -9.96 -7.81 0.78
CA ILE A 209 -11.00 -7.20 1.61
C ILE A 209 -10.66 -5.73 1.89
N ARG A 210 -9.43 -5.48 2.34
CA ARG A 210 -8.93 -4.13 2.61
C ARG A 210 -8.91 -3.26 1.35
N SER A 211 -8.51 -3.81 0.21
CA SER A 211 -8.50 -3.12 -1.09
C SER A 211 -9.92 -2.74 -1.53
N LEU A 212 -10.90 -3.62 -1.34
CA LEU A 212 -12.31 -3.38 -1.65
C LEU A 212 -12.90 -2.18 -0.89
N SER A 213 -12.36 -1.83 0.28
CA SER A 213 -12.76 -0.63 1.04
C SER A 213 -12.55 0.70 0.29
N ALA A 214 -11.70 0.70 -0.75
CA ALA A 214 -11.39 1.88 -1.58
C ALA A 214 -12.52 2.25 -2.56
N PHE A 215 -13.39 1.32 -2.91
CA PHE A 215 -14.39 1.45 -3.97
C PHE A 215 -15.72 1.92 -3.38
N LYS A 216 -15.86 3.23 -3.21
CA LYS A 216 -17.02 3.86 -2.59
C LYS A 216 -18.30 3.53 -3.36
N ASN A 217 -19.38 3.26 -2.63
CA ASN A 217 -20.70 2.96 -3.16
C ASN A 217 -20.78 1.70 -4.06
N SER A 218 -19.75 0.83 -4.04
CA SER A 218 -19.72 -0.40 -4.85
C SER A 218 -20.55 -1.52 -4.22
N LYS A 219 -21.66 -1.88 -4.86
CA LYS A 219 -22.51 -3.00 -4.41
C LYS A 219 -21.84 -4.35 -4.61
N GLU A 220 -21.02 -4.47 -5.65
CA GLU A 220 -20.23 -5.65 -5.97
C GLU A 220 -19.19 -5.91 -4.87
N ALA A 221 -18.48 -4.86 -4.42
CA ALA A 221 -17.56 -4.98 -3.28
C ALA A 221 -18.31 -5.38 -2.00
N VAL A 222 -19.48 -4.78 -1.73
CA VAL A 222 -20.34 -5.14 -0.58
C VAL A 222 -20.72 -6.62 -0.60
N LYS A 223 -21.09 -7.18 -1.75
CA LYS A 223 -21.42 -8.62 -1.87
C LYS A 223 -20.25 -9.51 -1.49
N CYS A 224 -19.04 -9.22 -1.95
CA CYS A 224 -17.83 -9.96 -1.57
C CYS A 224 -17.60 -9.89 -0.04
N LEU A 225 -17.79 -8.73 0.57
CA LEU A 225 -17.61 -8.55 2.02
C LEU A 225 -18.67 -9.29 2.84
N ILE A 226 -19.94 -9.28 2.41
CA ILE A 226 -21.02 -10.04 3.05
C ILE A 226 -20.72 -11.54 3.02
N LEU A 227 -20.21 -12.05 1.88
CA LEU A 227 -19.79 -13.44 1.78
C LEU A 227 -18.74 -13.78 2.85
N VAL A 228 -17.68 -12.97 2.99
CA VAL A 228 -16.66 -13.18 4.03
C VAL A 228 -17.26 -13.12 5.44
N LEU A 229 -18.17 -12.18 5.71
CA LEU A 229 -18.78 -12.06 7.05
C LEU A 229 -19.59 -13.29 7.45
N ASN A 230 -20.28 -13.91 6.49
CA ASN A 230 -21.07 -15.13 6.72
C ASN A 230 -20.21 -16.38 6.74
N SER A 231 -19.11 -16.39 5.99
CA SER A 231 -18.27 -17.57 5.84
C SER A 231 -17.21 -17.71 6.92
N TYR A 232 -16.79 -16.66 7.61
CA TYR A 232 -15.74 -16.74 8.64
C TYR A 232 -16.20 -16.20 9.99
N SER A 233 -15.88 -16.91 11.07
CA SER A 233 -16.11 -16.51 12.45
C SER A 233 -14.80 -16.22 13.20
N ASP A 234 -14.83 -15.25 14.12
CA ASP A 234 -13.73 -14.97 15.07
C ASP A 234 -12.36 -14.77 14.42
N SER A 235 -12.34 -14.22 13.19
CA SER A 235 -11.16 -14.12 12.34
C SER A 235 -10.80 -12.67 12.00
N PRO A 236 -9.50 -12.35 11.77
CA PRO A 236 -9.09 -11.09 11.19
C PRO A 236 -9.65 -10.78 9.78
N LEU A 237 -10.35 -11.72 9.15
CA LEU A 237 -11.09 -11.45 7.92
C LEU A 237 -12.45 -10.79 8.21
N GLN A 238 -13.08 -11.15 9.33
CA GLN A 238 -14.43 -10.75 9.66
C GLN A 238 -14.50 -9.26 10.06
N TRP A 239 -13.68 -8.85 11.02
CA TRP A 239 -13.60 -7.43 11.44
C TRP A 239 -13.09 -6.47 10.34
N GLU A 240 -12.25 -6.92 9.40
CA GLU A 240 -11.74 -6.11 8.30
C GLU A 240 -12.84 -5.95 7.26
N SER A 241 -13.67 -6.98 7.05
CA SER A 241 -14.86 -6.91 6.20
C SER A 241 -15.90 -5.96 6.78
N ALA A 242 -16.20 -6.05 8.08
CA ALA A 242 -17.10 -5.10 8.74
C ALA A 242 -16.59 -3.66 8.64
N ARG A 243 -15.30 -3.44 8.92
CA ARG A 243 -14.65 -2.14 8.74
C ARG A 243 -14.76 -1.64 7.30
N SER A 244 -14.52 -2.51 6.32
CA SER A 244 -14.54 -2.18 4.90
C SER A 244 -15.96 -1.82 4.42
N LEU A 245 -17.01 -2.48 4.92
CA LEU A 245 -18.40 -2.10 4.65
C LEU A 245 -18.69 -0.66 5.09
N GLY A 246 -18.28 -0.31 6.31
CA GLY A 246 -18.39 1.07 6.81
C GLY A 246 -17.59 2.09 5.99
N GLN A 247 -16.48 1.67 5.37
CA GLN A 247 -15.71 2.53 4.47
C GLN A 247 -16.31 2.62 3.07
N ILE A 248 -16.97 1.58 2.55
CA ILE A 248 -17.61 1.63 1.22
C ILE A 248 -18.81 2.59 1.22
N GLY A 249 -19.55 2.67 2.34
CA GLY A 249 -20.63 3.65 2.51
C GLY A 249 -21.98 3.20 1.94
N VAL A 250 -22.16 1.92 1.62
CA VAL A 250 -23.47 1.39 1.17
C VAL A 250 -24.25 0.91 2.39
N SER A 251 -25.26 1.69 2.78
CA SER A 251 -26.20 1.31 3.83
C SER A 251 -27.36 0.52 3.24
N SER A 252 -27.63 -0.68 3.77
CA SER A 252 -28.81 -1.50 3.45
C SER A 252 -29.30 -2.22 4.70
N PRO A 253 -30.59 -2.63 4.76
CA PRO A 253 -31.11 -3.40 5.88
C PRO A 253 -30.30 -4.67 6.17
N GLU A 254 -29.87 -5.39 5.13
CA GLU A 254 -29.03 -6.58 5.23
C GLU A 254 -27.66 -6.27 5.86
N VAL A 255 -26.98 -5.21 5.39
CA VAL A 255 -25.68 -4.80 5.94
C VAL A 255 -25.81 -4.42 7.42
N LEU A 256 -26.82 -3.62 7.77
CA LEU A 256 -27.05 -3.20 9.15
C LEU A 256 -27.40 -4.40 10.04
N GLU A 257 -28.24 -5.33 9.58
CA GLU A 257 -28.58 -6.54 10.34
C GLU A 257 -27.34 -7.39 10.64
N ILE A 258 -26.48 -7.64 9.64
CA ILE A 258 -25.24 -8.41 9.83
C ILE A 258 -24.32 -7.69 10.83
N LEU A 259 -24.11 -6.38 10.67
CA LEU A 259 -23.26 -5.61 11.58
C LEU A 259 -23.83 -5.58 13.01
N SER A 260 -25.14 -5.45 13.18
CA SER A 260 -25.79 -5.48 14.51
C SER A 260 -25.56 -6.82 15.22
N LYS A 261 -25.70 -7.95 14.50
CA LYS A 261 -25.37 -9.27 15.05
C LYS A 261 -23.88 -9.35 15.47
N MET A 262 -22.98 -8.77 14.69
CA MET A 262 -21.55 -8.74 15.03
C MET A 262 -21.23 -7.88 16.25
N GLU A 263 -22.02 -6.86 16.57
CA GLU A 263 -21.84 -6.08 17.81
C GLU A 263 -22.08 -6.89 19.10
N GLU A 264 -22.82 -7.99 18.99
CA GLU A 264 -23.09 -8.93 20.07
C GLU A 264 -21.96 -9.95 20.27
N SER A 265 -20.95 -9.97 19.37
CA SER A 265 -19.81 -10.88 19.47
C SER A 265 -19.03 -10.71 20.78
N ASN A 266 -18.60 -11.83 21.35
CA ASN A 266 -17.65 -11.86 22.48
C ASN A 266 -16.24 -11.41 22.06
N ASN A 267 -15.92 -11.45 20.77
CA ASN A 267 -14.67 -10.96 20.26
C ASN A 267 -14.68 -9.43 20.22
N VAL A 268 -13.92 -8.83 21.15
CA VAL A 268 -13.83 -7.38 21.36
C VAL A 268 -13.52 -6.62 20.06
N GLU A 269 -12.72 -7.24 19.21
CA GLU A 269 -12.23 -6.63 18.00
C GLU A 269 -13.28 -6.62 16.87
N ILE A 270 -14.05 -7.71 16.73
CA ILE A 270 -15.22 -7.78 15.84
C ILE A 270 -16.30 -6.80 16.27
N LYS A 271 -16.64 -6.83 17.56
CA LYS A 271 -17.63 -5.92 18.16
C LYS A 271 -17.28 -4.45 17.90
N LYS A 272 -16.01 -4.10 18.02
CA LYS A 272 -15.52 -2.75 17.77
C LYS A 272 -15.58 -2.37 16.29
N ALA A 273 -15.24 -3.29 15.39
CA ALA A 273 -15.32 -3.05 13.96
C ALA A 273 -16.77 -2.80 13.50
N ALA A 274 -17.71 -3.62 13.96
CA ALA A 274 -19.13 -3.50 13.68
C ALA A 274 -19.70 -2.14 14.12
N LYS A 275 -19.43 -1.75 15.38
CA LYS A 275 -19.82 -0.43 15.92
C LYS A 275 -19.32 0.73 15.07
N ASN A 276 -18.04 0.70 14.70
CA ASN A 276 -17.47 1.78 13.89
C ASN A 276 -18.07 1.81 12.48
N ALA A 277 -18.42 0.65 11.92
CA ALA A 277 -19.05 0.55 10.61
C ALA A 277 -20.47 1.11 10.63
N ILE A 278 -21.30 0.72 11.61
CA ILE A 278 -22.66 1.25 11.79
C ILE A 278 -22.64 2.78 11.96
N ILE A 279 -21.80 3.30 12.86
CA ILE A 279 -21.62 4.75 13.07
C ILE A 279 -21.23 5.47 11.78
N SER A 280 -20.49 4.81 10.89
CA SER A 280 -20.09 5.42 9.60
C SER A 280 -21.25 5.42 8.61
N LEU A 281 -22.01 4.33 8.52
CA LEU A 281 -23.14 4.19 7.59
C LEU A 281 -24.35 5.05 7.98
N GLU A 282 -24.56 5.30 9.27
CA GLU A 282 -25.66 6.15 9.77
C GLU A 282 -25.40 7.65 9.59
N LYS A 283 -24.14 8.07 9.42
CA LYS A 283 -23.80 9.49 9.18
C LYS A 283 -24.06 9.96 7.77
N ASP A 284 -24.23 9.02 6.85
CA ASP A 284 -24.44 9.28 5.43
C ASP A 284 -25.93 9.16 5.03
N LEU A 285 -26.85 9.04 6.02
CA LEU A 285 -28.31 9.11 5.89
C LEU A 285 -28.84 10.52 6.20
#